data_AF-A0A5J4EAA0-F1
#
_entry.id   AF-A0A5J4EAA0-F1
#
_cell.length_a   1.000
_cell.length_b   1.000
_cell.length_c   1.000
_cell.angle_alpha   90.00
_cell.angle_beta   90.00
_cell.angle_gamma   90.00
#
_symmetry.space_group_name_H-M   'P 1'
#
loop_
_entity.id
_entity.type
_entity.pdbx_description
1 polymer ?
#
loop_
_entity_poly.entity_id
_entity_poly.type
_entity_poly.pdbx_seq_one_letter_code
_entity_poly.pdbx_strand_id
1 'polypeptide(L)'
;MFTFLPAPNQEGLQVLNRRNMKWIKLDAPPGSIILNTGDYMQRISNDRLPSTTHRVSQPQDRSVMTRPRVSLPMAVYVWEDEILEVLPGLGEPRYEPIRAEDFHTRITSKYYGDDYRDS
;
A
#
# COMPACT_ATOMS: atom_id res chain seq x y z
N MET A 1 5.58 -0.76 5.31
CA MET A 1 6.50 -1.43 4.39
C MET A 1 6.04 -1.20 2.98
N PHE A 2 6.81 -1.65 2.01
CA PHE A 2 6.72 -1.11 0.66
C PHE A 2 5.99 -2.04 -0.29
N THR A 3 5.28 -1.45 -1.24
CA THR A 3 4.85 -2.15 -2.45
C THR A 3 5.60 -1.56 -3.63
N PHE A 4 6.22 -2.42 -4.41
CA PHE A 4 6.83 -2.10 -5.69
C PHE A 4 5.83 -2.48 -6.78
N LEU A 5 5.52 -1.54 -7.65
CA LEU A 5 4.61 -1.74 -8.76
C LEU A 5 5.30 -1.25 -10.04
N PRO A 6 5.74 -2.14 -10.93
CA PRO A 6 6.23 -1.75 -12.25
C PRO A 6 5.21 -0.88 -12.98
N ALA A 7 5.68 0.17 -13.66
CA ALA A 7 4.83 1.09 -14.39
C ALA A 7 3.92 0.31 -15.37
N PRO A 8 2.58 0.43 -15.24
CA PRO A 8 1.68 -0.27 -16.12
C PRO A 8 1.66 0.38 -17.50
N ASN A 9 1.54 -0.42 -18.55
CA ASN A 9 1.37 0.09 -19.93
C ASN A 9 -0.01 0.72 -20.18
N GLN A 10 -0.94 0.60 -19.22
CA GLN A 10 -2.30 1.09 -19.32
C GLN A 10 -2.64 1.90 -18.07
N GLU A 11 -3.33 3.02 -18.30
CA GLU A 11 -3.80 3.91 -17.25
C GLU A 11 -4.78 3.22 -16.27
N GLY A 12 -5.08 3.91 -15.18
CA GLY A 12 -6.12 3.51 -14.23
C GLY A 12 -5.69 3.64 -12.78
N LEU A 13 -4.39 3.62 -12.48
CA LEU A 13 -3.93 3.83 -11.11
C LEU A 13 -4.22 5.27 -10.67
N GLN A 14 -4.89 5.40 -9.52
CA GLN A 14 -5.16 6.67 -8.88
C GLN A 14 -4.72 6.63 -7.43
N VAL A 15 -4.17 7.75 -6.95
CA VAL A 15 -3.79 7.98 -5.55
C VAL A 15 -4.65 9.07 -4.95
N LEU A 16 -5.06 8.91 -3.70
CA LEU A 16 -5.83 9.93 -2.98
C LEU A 16 -4.88 10.99 -2.42
N ASN A 17 -5.03 12.23 -2.85
CA ASN A 17 -4.34 13.35 -2.23
C ASN A 17 -5.04 13.71 -0.92
N ARG A 18 -4.41 13.37 0.20
CA ARG A 18 -4.95 13.62 1.55
C ARG A 18 -5.12 15.11 1.90
N ARG A 19 -4.46 16.04 1.19
CA ARG A 19 -4.58 17.49 1.48
C ARG A 19 -5.88 18.09 0.97
N ASN A 20 -6.40 17.57 -0.15
CA ASN A 20 -7.59 18.11 -0.80
C ASN A 20 -8.69 17.06 -1.05
N MET A 21 -8.46 15.82 -0.60
CA MET A 21 -9.36 14.68 -0.75
C MET A 21 -9.75 14.37 -2.21
N LYS A 22 -8.88 14.71 -3.17
CA LYS A 22 -9.08 14.43 -4.60
C LYS A 22 -8.23 13.24 -5.05
N TRP A 23 -8.81 12.44 -5.94
CA TRP A 23 -8.09 11.38 -6.65
C TRP A 23 -7.22 11.98 -7.75
N ILE A 24 -5.95 11.62 -7.76
CA ILE A 24 -4.97 12.02 -8.76
C ILE A 24 -4.60 10.79 -9.57
N LYS A 25 -4.67 10.89 -10.89
CA LYS A 25 -4.18 9.84 -11.79
C LYS A 25 -2.66 9.80 -11.74
N LEU A 26 -2.11 8.60 -11.63
CA LEU A 26 -0.68 8.40 -11.67
C LEU A 26 -0.28 8.00 -13.08
N ASP A 27 0.59 8.80 -13.69
CA ASP A 27 1.22 8.53 -14.97
C ASP A 27 2.71 8.26 -14.72
N ALA A 28 3.06 6.97 -14.67
CA ALA A 28 4.42 6.54 -14.38
C ALA A 28 5.21 6.42 -15.69
N PRO A 29 6.42 7.00 -15.77
CA PRO A 29 7.25 6.87 -16.96
C PRO A 29 7.50 5.39 -17.34
N PRO A 30 7.53 5.04 -18.63
CA PRO A 30 7.89 3.69 -19.06
C PRO A 30 9.24 3.24 -18.47
N GLY A 31 9.31 2.00 -17.99
CA GLY A 31 10.51 1.45 -17.36
C GLY A 31 10.73 1.87 -15.90
N SER A 32 9.85 2.69 -15.32
CA SER A 32 9.91 3.06 -13.90
C SER A 32 9.20 2.05 -13.00
N ILE A 33 9.48 2.15 -11.69
CA ILE A 33 8.80 1.40 -10.64
C ILE A 33 8.16 2.40 -9.70
N ILE A 34 6.87 2.23 -9.45
CA ILE A 34 6.13 2.98 -8.45
C ILE A 34 6.41 2.34 -7.10
N LEU A 35 6.83 3.15 -6.13
CA LEU A 35 7.04 2.74 -4.74
C LEU A 35 5.98 3.39 -3.87
N ASN A 36 5.19 2.60 -3.15
CA ASN A 36 4.25 3.11 -2.16
C ASN A 36 4.49 2.50 -0.78
N THR A 37 4.18 3.29 0.24
CA THR A 37 4.19 2.89 1.65
C THR A 37 2.83 2.34 2.06
N GLY A 38 2.82 1.24 2.81
CA GLY A 38 1.65 0.67 3.47
C GLY A 38 1.67 0.85 4.99
N ASP A 39 0.67 0.28 5.68
CA ASP A 39 0.36 0.54 7.09
C ASP A 39 1.52 0.24 8.05
N TYR A 40 2.34 -0.78 7.76
CA TYR A 40 3.57 -1.06 8.52
C TYR A 40 4.50 0.15 8.56
N MET A 41 4.70 0.84 7.42
CA MET A 41 5.61 2.00 7.34
C MET A 41 5.00 3.16 8.11
N GLN A 42 3.70 3.38 7.98
CA GLN A 42 2.99 4.43 8.71
C GLN A 42 3.19 4.25 10.23
N ARG A 43 3.05 3.02 10.73
CA ARG A 43 3.26 2.70 12.14
C ARG A 43 4.70 2.97 12.60
N ILE A 44 5.68 2.27 12.02
CA ILE A 44 7.07 2.33 12.50
C ILE A 44 7.70 3.71 12.28
N SER A 45 7.22 4.49 11.29
CA SER A 45 7.68 5.86 11.03
C SER A 45 6.97 6.93 11.86
N ASN A 46 6.09 6.54 12.78
CA ASN A 46 5.29 7.46 13.59
C ASN A 46 4.50 8.47 12.73
N ASP A 47 3.78 7.96 11.71
CA ASP A 47 3.01 8.72 10.71
C ASP A 47 3.82 9.62 9.75
N ARG A 48 5.16 9.59 9.77
CA ARG A 48 5.97 10.37 8.81
C ARG A 48 5.87 9.84 7.38
N LEU A 49 5.68 8.53 7.22
CA LEU A 49 5.49 7.86 5.93
C LEU A 49 4.08 7.25 5.88
N PRO A 50 3.05 8.05 5.55
CA PRO A 50 1.67 7.60 5.62
C PRO A 50 1.38 6.50 4.59
N SER A 51 0.43 5.64 4.92
CA SER A 51 -0.06 4.59 4.02
C SER A 51 -0.75 5.21 2.81
N THR A 52 -0.36 4.82 1.60
CA THR A 52 -0.88 5.44 0.37
C THR A 52 -2.24 4.83 0.01
N THR A 53 -3.31 5.62 0.12
CA THR A 53 -4.64 5.22 -0.37
C THR A 53 -4.65 5.31 -1.89
N HIS A 54 -4.90 4.18 -2.56
CA HIS A 54 -4.88 4.07 -4.01
C HIS A 54 -6.05 3.20 -4.50
N ARG A 55 -6.40 3.35 -5.78
CA ARG A 55 -7.42 2.54 -6.46
C ARG A 55 -7.11 2.40 -7.94
N VAL A 56 -7.78 1.47 -8.61
CA VAL A 56 -7.79 1.37 -10.07
C VAL A 56 -9.13 1.87 -10.59
N SER A 57 -9.13 2.91 -11.41
CA SER A 57 -10.29 3.38 -12.16
C SER A 57 -10.33 2.76 -13.54
N GLN A 58 -11.49 2.84 -14.19
CA GLN A 58 -11.57 2.61 -15.63
C GLN A 58 -10.68 3.59 -16.39
N PRO A 59 -10.12 3.19 -17.54
CA PRO A 59 -9.39 4.09 -18.42
C PRO A 59 -10.33 5.17 -18.98
N GLN A 60 -9.79 6.37 -19.21
CA GLN A 60 -10.43 7.43 -19.97
C GLN A 60 -10.53 7.09 -21.45
N ASP A 61 -9.48 6.48 -22.01
CA ASP A 61 -9.54 5.98 -23.38
C ASP A 61 -10.37 4.69 -23.42
N ARG A 62 -11.57 4.78 -24.00
CA ARG A 62 -12.46 3.64 -24.16
C ARG A 62 -11.91 2.58 -25.11
N SER A 63 -11.01 2.94 -26.03
CA SER A 63 -10.44 2.02 -27.00
C SER A 63 -9.61 0.90 -26.35
N VAL A 64 -9.07 1.16 -25.16
CA VAL A 64 -8.26 0.20 -24.40
C VAL A 64 -9.08 -0.59 -23.38
N MET A 65 -10.38 -0.31 -23.21
CA MET A 65 -11.23 -1.04 -22.24
C MET A 65 -11.37 -2.53 -22.55
N THR A 66 -11.22 -2.93 -23.81
CA THR A 66 -11.28 -4.32 -24.25
C THR A 66 -9.94 -5.06 -24.08
N ARG A 67 -8.87 -4.34 -23.72
CA ARG A 67 -7.55 -4.91 -23.52
C ARG A 67 -7.34 -5.25 -22.03
N PRO A 68 -6.74 -6.40 -21.72
CA PRO A 68 -6.45 -6.75 -20.33
C PRO A 68 -5.41 -5.81 -19.73
N ARG A 69 -5.69 -5.31 -18.53
CA ARG A 69 -4.74 -4.57 -17.70
C ARG A 69 -4.04 -5.55 -16.75
N VAL A 70 -2.76 -5.83 -17.00
CA VAL A 70 -1.94 -6.67 -16.11
C VAL A 70 -1.07 -5.77 -15.24
N SER A 71 -0.95 -6.11 -13.96
CA SER A 71 -0.09 -5.43 -12.99
C SER A 71 0.48 -6.46 -12.05
N LEU A 72 1.74 -6.28 -11.64
CA LEU A 72 2.43 -7.19 -10.74
C LEU A 72 2.91 -6.41 -9.49
N PRO A 73 2.03 -6.22 -8.50
CA PRO A 73 2.44 -5.60 -7.24
C PRO A 73 3.29 -6.59 -6.43
N MET A 74 4.46 -6.15 -5.96
CA MET A 74 5.30 -6.90 -5.03
C MET A 74 5.28 -6.18 -3.68
N ALA A 75 4.57 -6.75 -2.72
CA ALA A 75 4.55 -6.25 -1.35
C ALA A 75 5.67 -6.93 -0.55
N VAL A 76 6.46 -6.11 0.15
CA VAL A 76 7.54 -6.60 1.02
C VAL A 76 7.04 -6.61 2.45
N TYR A 77 7.24 -7.77 3.11
CA TYR A 77 7.10 -8.22 4.51
C TYR A 77 8.30 -7.94 5.44
N VAL A 78 8.12 -7.71 6.75
CA VAL A 78 9.12 -8.05 7.78
C VAL A 78 8.76 -9.47 8.22
N TRP A 79 9.66 -10.14 8.93
CA TRP A 79 9.36 -11.46 9.47
C TRP A 79 8.20 -11.39 10.47
N GLU A 80 7.45 -12.48 10.59
CA GLU A 80 6.19 -12.55 11.34
C GLU A 80 6.37 -12.37 12.85
N ASP A 81 7.52 -12.79 13.37
CA ASP A 81 7.94 -12.70 14.76
C ASP A 81 8.50 -11.32 15.15
N GLU A 82 8.77 -10.45 14.17
CA GLU A 82 9.28 -9.10 14.44
C GLU A 82 8.28 -8.25 15.22
N ILE A 83 8.82 -7.42 16.12
CA ILE A 83 8.04 -6.45 16.89
C ILE A 83 8.00 -5.12 16.15
N LEU A 84 6.81 -4.71 15.73
CA LEU A 84 6.56 -3.42 15.11
C LEU A 84 6.44 -2.33 16.19
N GLU A 85 7.59 -1.77 16.56
CA GLU A 85 7.69 -0.57 17.38
C GLU A 85 7.97 0.69 16.56
N VAL A 86 7.70 1.86 17.15
CA VAL A 86 8.08 3.13 16.53
C VAL A 86 9.61 3.25 16.56
N LEU A 87 10.20 3.57 15.40
CA LEU A 87 11.65 3.68 15.27
C LEU A 87 12.22 4.78 16.20
N PRO A 88 13.43 4.58 16.73
CA PRO A 88 14.05 5.54 17.65
C PRO A 88 14.25 6.91 16.99
N GLY A 89 14.17 7.97 17.79
CA GLY A 89 14.36 9.35 17.31
C GLY A 89 13.15 9.96 16.60
N LEU A 90 12.01 9.26 16.57
CA LEU A 90 10.79 9.71 15.90
C LEU A 90 9.78 10.43 16.82
N GLY A 91 10.20 10.82 18.03
CA GLY A 91 9.37 11.46 19.05
C GLY A 91 8.57 10.45 19.88
N GLU A 92 7.59 10.92 20.66
CA GLU A 92 6.72 10.07 21.46
C GLU A 92 5.99 9.03 20.57
N PRO A 93 6.08 7.72 20.87
CA PRO A 93 5.41 6.69 20.10
C PRO A 93 3.89 6.87 20.09
N ARG A 94 3.28 7.01 18.91
CA ARG A 94 1.81 7.04 18.73
C ARG A 94 1.18 5.65 18.77
N TYR A 95 2.00 4.62 18.70
CA TYR A 95 1.60 3.23 18.50
C TYR A 95 2.34 2.34 19.49
N GLU A 96 1.58 1.52 20.21
CA GLU A 96 2.16 0.47 21.07
C GLU A 96 2.94 -0.57 20.24
N PRO A 97 3.95 -1.25 20.79
CA PRO A 97 4.54 -2.40 20.12
C PRO A 97 3.51 -3.50 19.80
N ILE A 98 3.65 -4.18 18.66
CA ILE A 98 2.79 -5.31 18.25
C ILE A 98 3.59 -6.28 17.38
N ARG A 99 3.34 -7.60 17.48
CA ARG A 99 3.96 -8.57 16.56
C ARG A 99 3.49 -8.33 15.12
N ALA A 100 4.38 -8.55 14.16
CA ALA A 100 4.11 -8.34 12.75
C ALA A 100 2.96 -9.23 12.25
N GLU A 101 2.90 -10.48 12.70
CA GLU A 101 1.81 -11.43 12.45
C GLU A 101 0.45 -10.90 12.91
N ASP A 102 0.34 -10.50 14.19
CA ASP A 102 -0.90 -9.97 14.78
C ASP A 102 -1.38 -8.72 14.04
N PHE A 103 -0.45 -7.85 13.68
CA PHE A 103 -0.76 -6.65 12.90
C PHE A 103 -1.22 -7.01 11.49
N HIS A 104 -0.54 -7.95 10.80
CA HIS A 104 -0.91 -8.43 9.48
C HIS A 104 -2.34 -8.94 9.46
N THR A 105 -2.64 -9.89 10.34
CA THR A 105 -3.95 -10.53 10.46
C THR A 105 -5.05 -9.52 10.73
N ARG A 106 -4.78 -8.51 11.58
CA ARG A 106 -5.74 -7.44 11.86
C ARG A 106 -6.05 -6.59 10.64
N ILE A 107 -5.06 -6.25 9.81
CA ILE A 107 -5.29 -5.38 8.64
C ILE A 107 -5.85 -6.13 7.43
N THR A 108 -5.58 -7.43 7.28
CA THR A 108 -6.06 -8.24 6.15
C THR A 108 -7.43 -8.87 6.39
N SER A 109 -7.75 -9.29 7.61
CA SER A 109 -9.08 -9.86 7.98
C SER A 109 -10.25 -8.94 7.60
N LYS A 110 -10.04 -7.62 7.64
CA LYS A 110 -11.02 -6.62 7.18
C LYS A 110 -11.46 -6.80 5.72
N TYR A 111 -10.60 -7.36 4.88
CA TYR A 111 -10.83 -7.50 3.44
C TYR A 111 -11.17 -8.93 3.01
N TYR A 112 -10.75 -9.93 3.77
CA TYR A 112 -10.89 -11.35 3.41
C TYR A 112 -11.76 -12.18 4.36
N GLY A 113 -12.23 -11.63 5.48
CA GLY A 113 -12.99 -12.38 6.48
C GLY A 113 -12.09 -13.22 7.41
N ASP A 114 -12.69 -14.07 8.25
CA ASP A 114 -11.98 -14.92 9.22
C ASP A 114 -11.16 -16.05 8.58
N ASP A 115 -11.31 -16.29 7.26
CA ASP A 115 -10.64 -17.38 6.51
C ASP A 115 -9.10 -17.26 6.47
N TYR A 116 -8.53 -16.11 6.85
CA TYR A 116 -7.08 -15.90 6.94
C TYR A 116 -6.43 -16.41 8.24
N ARG A 117 -7.22 -16.74 9.27
CA ARG A 117 -6.70 -17.20 10.57
C ARG A 117 -6.28 -18.67 10.58
N ASP A 118 -6.76 -19.44 9.61
CA ASP A 118 -6.70 -20.91 9.61
C ASP A 118 -5.82 -21.51 8.48
N SER A 119 -5.02 -20.68 7.78
CA SER A 119 -4.07 -21.10 6.73
C SER A 119 -2.62 -20.91 7.16
#